data_AF-A0ABD1C7M2-F1
#
_entry.id   AF-A0ABD1C7M2-F1
#
_cell.length_a   1.000
_cell.length_b   1.000
_cell.length_c   1.000
_cell.angle_alpha   90.00
_cell.angle_beta   90.00
_cell.angle_gamma   90.00
#
_symmetry.space_group_name_H-M   'P 1'
#
loop_
_entity.id
_entity.type
_entity.pdbx_description
1 polymer ?
#
loop_
_entity_poly.entity_id
_entity_poly.type
_entity_poly.pdbx_seq_one_letter_code
_entity_poly.pdbx_strand_id
1 'polypeptide(L)' 'MNGGGKLICVTGASGYVASWIVKFLLIRGYTVKATVRDPNDQKKTEHLLALDGAKERLKLFDILYF' A
#
# COMPACT_ATOMS: atom_id res chain seq x y z
N MET A 1 -11.24 -7.16 -16.95
CA MET A 1 -10.05 -6.54 -16.30
C MET A 1 -10.39 -5.08 -16.02
N ASN A 2 -10.63 -4.66 -14.77
CA ASN A 2 -11.27 -3.36 -14.47
C ASN A 2 -10.52 -2.46 -13.46
N GLY A 3 -9.21 -2.68 -13.26
CA GLY A 3 -8.38 -1.93 -12.31
C GLY A 3 -7.47 -0.85 -12.92
N GLY A 4 -7.21 -0.90 -14.24
CA GLY A 4 -6.12 -0.19 -14.92
C GLY A 4 -6.17 1.34 -14.99
N GLY A 5 -6.97 2.01 -14.16
CA GLY A 5 -7.03 3.48 -14.12
C GLY A 5 -7.53 4.08 -12.81
N LYS A 6 -7.86 3.29 -11.77
CA LYS A 6 -8.36 3.81 -10.51
C LYS A 6 -7.26 3.79 -9.45
N LEU A 7 -6.93 4.98 -8.96
CA LEU A 7 -5.99 5.22 -7.87
C LEU A 7 -6.73 5.17 -6.54
N ILE A 8 -6.30 4.30 -5.63
CA ILE A 8 -6.91 4.13 -4.30
C ILE A 8 -5.93 4.58 -3.21
N CYS A 9 -6.42 5.36 -2.24
CA CYS A 9 -5.66 5.71 -1.05
C CYS A 9 -6.02 4.74 0.10
N VAL A 10 -5.02 4.18 0.77
CA VAL A 10 -5.19 3.36 1.98
C VAL A 10 -4.40 3.99 3.11
N THR A 11 -5.09 4.43 4.17
CA THR A 11 -4.44 5.02 5.33
C THR A 11 -4.10 3.97 6.38
N GLY A 12 -2.93 4.09 7.02
CA GLY A 12 -2.51 3.13 8.06
C GLY A 12 -2.20 1.74 7.50
N ALA A 13 -1.59 1.71 6.31
CA ALA A 13 -1.43 0.51 5.49
C ALA A 13 -0.64 -0.63 6.15
N SER A 14 0.26 -0.30 7.08
CA SER A 14 1.04 -1.30 7.85
C SER A 14 0.22 -1.98 8.96
N GLY A 15 -1.05 -1.60 9.14
CA GLY A 15 -1.97 -2.28 10.05
C GLY A 15 -2.34 -3.69 9.56
N TYR A 16 -2.70 -4.56 10.51
CA TYR A 16 -3.01 -5.96 10.23
C TYR A 16 -4.06 -6.11 9.12
N VAL A 17 -5.23 -5.45 9.25
CA VAL A 17 -6.30 -5.53 8.23
C VAL A 17 -5.96 -4.72 6.98
N ALA A 18 -5.33 -3.55 7.15
CA ALA A 18 -5.04 -2.65 6.04
C ALA A 18 -4.06 -3.27 5.03
N SER A 19 -3.07 -4.04 5.49
CA SER A 19 -2.12 -4.71 4.60
C SER A 19 -2.79 -5.74 3.68
N TRP A 20 -3.81 -6.45 4.17
CA TRP A 20 -4.63 -7.36 3.34
C TRP A 20 -5.48 -6.60 2.32
N ILE A 21 -6.01 -5.43 2.68
CA ILE A 21 -6.73 -4.57 1.75
C ILE A 21 -5.80 -4.11 0.62
N VAL A 22 -4.58 -3.68 0.95
CA VAL A 22 -3.56 -3.33 -0.06
C VAL A 22 -3.30 -4.52 -0.99
N LYS A 23 -3.03 -5.71 -0.44
CA LYS A 23 -2.81 -6.93 -1.23
C LYS A 23 -3.96 -7.20 -2.20
N PHE A 24 -5.19 -7.14 -1.70
CA PHE A 24 -6.38 -7.40 -2.50
C PHE A 24 -6.58 -6.39 -3.64
N LEU A 25 -6.32 -5.10 -3.36
CA LEU A 25 -6.39 -4.05 -4.37
C LEU A 25 -5.32 -4.24 -5.46
N LEU A 26 -4.09 -4.60 -5.07
CA LEU A 26 -3.00 -4.88 -6.00
C LEU A 26 -3.31 -6.09 -6.90
N ILE A 27 -3.87 -7.18 -6.34
CA ILE A 27 -4.31 -8.36 -7.10
C ILE A 27 -5.39 -8.00 -8.12
N ARG A 28 -6.30 -7.09 -7.76
CA ARG A 28 -7.34 -6.59 -8.68
C ARG A 28 -6.82 -5.61 -9.74
N GLY A 29 -5.53 -5.31 -9.71
CA GLY A 29 -4.87 -4.45 -10.70
C GLY A 29 -5.04 -2.96 -10.46
N TYR A 30 -5.40 -2.55 -9.24
CA TYR A 30 -5.45 -1.13 -8.86
C TYR A 30 -4.06 -0.58 -8.53
N THR A 31 -3.90 0.74 -8.70
CA THR A 31 -2.76 1.48 -8.15
C THR A 31 -3.12 1.97 -6.75
N VAL A 32 -2.25 1.73 -5.78
CA VAL A 32 -2.46 2.04 -4.36
C VAL A 32 -1.43 3.06 -3.89
N LYS A 33 -1.91 4.16 -3.32
CA LYS A 33 -1.12 5.04 -2.46
C LYS A 33 -1.44 4.70 -1.02
N ALA A 34 -0.44 4.32 -0.26
CA ALA A 34 -0.61 3.82 1.10
C ALA A 34 0.13 4.72 2.08
N THR A 35 -0.51 5.13 3.17
CA THR A 35 0.18 5.88 4.22
C THR A 35 0.65 4.93 5.33
N VAL A 36 1.87 5.16 5.80
CA VAL A 36 2.50 4.49 6.93
C VAL A 36 3.15 5.54 7.83
N ARG A 37 3.53 5.19 9.06
CA ARG A 37 4.19 6.15 9.97
C ARG A 37 5.56 6.58 9.46
N ASP A 38 6.36 5.61 9.04
CA ASP A 38 7.66 5.83 8.45
C ASP A 38 7.84 4.86 7.26
N PRO A 39 7.93 5.36 6.01
CA PRO A 39 8.20 4.53 4.84
C PRO A 39 9.54 3.79 4.90
N ASN A 40 10.50 4.30 5.68
CA ASN A 40 11.84 3.73 5.83
C ASN A 40 11.93 2.69 6.96
N ASP A 41 10.90 2.56 7.81
CA ASP A 41 10.84 1.51 8.83
C ASP A 41 10.52 0.15 8.18
N GLN A 42 11.57 -0.55 7.77
CA GLN A 42 11.46 -1.85 7.10
C GLN A 42 10.65 -2.87 7.93
N LYS A 43 10.71 -2.84 9.27
CA LYS A 43 9.91 -3.75 10.11
C LYS A 43 8.41 -3.54 9.91
N LYS A 44 8.00 -2.33 9.53
CA LYS A 44 6.60 -1.95 9.30
C LYS A 44 6.21 -1.94 7.82
N THR A 45 7.15 -1.91 6.89
CA THR A 45 6.86 -1.74 5.45
C THR A 45 7.24 -2.93 4.58
N GLU A 46 8.15 -3.80 5.00
CA GLU A 46 8.66 -4.91 4.18
C GLU A 46 7.53 -5.83 3.68
N HIS A 47 6.58 -6.17 4.55
CA HIS A 47 5.44 -7.01 4.19
C HIS A 47 4.52 -6.40 3.13
N LEU A 48 4.48 -5.06 3.01
CA LEU A 48 3.72 -4.36 1.96
C LEU A 48 4.49 -4.34 0.64
N LEU A 49 5.80 -4.10 0.71
CA LEU A 49 6.68 -4.04 -0.46
C LEU A 49 6.92 -5.42 -1.09
N ALA A 50 6.76 -6.49 -0.30
CA ALA A 50 6.84 -7.88 -0.75
C ALA A 50 5.55 -8.39 -1.44
N LEU A 51 4.49 -7.59 -1.54
CA LEU A 51 3.24 -7.99 -2.19
C LEU A 51 3.39 -8.05 -3.71
N ASP A 52 2.73 -9.01 -4.35
CA ASP A 52 2.66 -9.10 -5.81
C ASP A 52 2.06 -7.82 -6.41
N GLY A 53 2.78 -7.23 -7.37
CA GLY A 53 2.38 -5.97 -8.01
C GLY A 53 2.72 -4.70 -7.21
N ALA A 54 3.37 -4.82 -6.04
CA ALA A 54 3.75 -3.65 -5.23
C ALA A 54 4.79 -2.78 -5.93
N LYS A 55 5.80 -3.37 -6.57
CA LYS A 55 6.88 -2.63 -7.26
C LYS A 55 6.34 -1.67 -8.32
N GLU A 56 5.25 -2.05 -9.00
CA GLU A 56 4.68 -1.29 -10.11
C GLU A 56 3.53 -0.37 -9.65
N ARG A 57 2.77 -0.77 -8.62
CA ARG A 57 1.48 -0.17 -8.30
C ARG A 57 1.30 0.25 -6.85
N LEU A 58 2.27 0.05 -5.96
CA LEU A 58 2.23 0.54 -4.58
C LEU A 58 3.21 1.70 -4.39
N LYS A 59 2.74 2.79 -3.80
CA LYS A 59 3.60 3.87 -3.30
C LYS A 59 3.28 4.19 -1.85
N LEU A 60 4.30 4.12 -1.00
CA LEU A 60 4.19 4.47 0.41
C LEU A 60 4.41 5.98 0.62
N PHE A 61 3.66 6.55 1.55
CA PHE A 61 3.77 7.93 2.01
C PHE A 61 3.88 7.92 3.53
N ASP A 62 4.66 8.84 4.08
CA ASP A 62 4.67 9.11 5.50
C ASP A 62 3.38 9.82 5.94
N ILE A 63 3.10 9.77 7.23
CA ILE A 63 2.13 10.68 7.84
C ILE A 63 2.91 11.72 8.64
N LEU A 64 2.75 13.00 8.28
CA LEU A 64 3.25 14.10 9.11
C LEU A 64 2.37 14.17 10.37
N TYR A 65 3.02 14.17 11.54
CA TYR A 65 2.37 14.56 12.78
C TYR A 65 2.00 16.05 12.66
N PHE A 66 0.72 16.35 12.82
CA PHE A 66 0.31 17.68 13.26
C PHE A 66 0.58 17.81 14.77
#